data_AF-A0A6P1UVW8-F1
#
_entry.id   AF-A0A6P1UVW8-F1
#
_cell.length_a   1.000
_cell.length_b   1.000
_cell.length_c   1.000
_cell.angle_alpha   90.00
_cell.angle_beta   90.00
_cell.angle_gamma   90.00
#
_symmetry.space_group_name_H-M   'P 1'
#
loop_
_entity.id
_entity.type
_entity.pdbx_description
1 polymer ?
#
loop_
_entity_poly.entity_id
_entity_poly.type
_entity_poly.pdbx_seq_one_letter_code
_entity_poly.pdbx_strand_id
1 'polypeptide(L)' 'MNKVELLQKISALATECHALACELDIGDERTEMFEIYGVLHNLGRRGYASQVGQRMNPLLSSCDDDDDDWDEDDD' A
#
# COMPACT_ATOMS: atom_id res chain seq x y z
N MET A 1 5.11 -8.38 17.24
CA MET A 1 4.85 -7.40 16.17
C MET A 1 3.40 -7.54 15.77
N ASN A 2 2.58 -6.55 16.10
CA ASN A 2 1.16 -6.48 15.75
C ASN A 2 0.94 -5.73 14.43
N LYS A 3 -0.30 -5.72 13.93
CA LYS A 3 -0.67 -5.05 12.66
C LYS A 3 -0.30 -3.56 12.66
N VAL A 4 -0.54 -2.86 13.77
CA VAL A 4 -0.27 -1.42 13.89
C VAL A 4 1.24 -1.15 13.83
N GLU A 5 2.03 -1.91 14.58
CA GLU A 5 3.50 -1.82 14.57
C GLU A 5 4.08 -2.09 13.18
N LEU A 6 3.51 -3.04 12.44
CA LEU A 6 3.92 -3.32 11.06
C LEU A 6 3.58 -2.17 10.11
N LEU A 7 2.36 -1.61 10.19
CA LEU A 7 1.94 -0.49 9.37
C LEU A 7 2.77 0.78 9.64
N GLN A 8 3.16 1.00 10.89
CA GLN A 8 4.07 2.09 11.25
C GLN A 8 5.46 1.90 10.60
N LYS A 9 6.00 0.68 10.60
CA LYS A 9 7.27 0.39 9.91
C LYS A 9 7.17 0.59 8.40
N ILE A 10 6.06 0.20 7.78
CA ILE A 10 5.82 0.44 6.34
C ILE A 10 5.79 1.95 6.05
N SER A 11 5.12 2.73 6.89
CA SER A 11 5.07 4.19 6.77
C SER A 11 6.45 4.85 6.91
N ALA A 12 7.25 4.39 7.88
CA ALA A 12 8.62 4.86 8.06
C ALA A 12 9.47 4.55 6.82
N LEU A 13 9.42 3.31 6.32
CA LEU A 13 10.15 2.91 5.12
C LEU A 13 9.71 3.68 3.87
N ALA A 14 8.40 3.93 3.70
CA ALA A 14 7.91 4.77 2.61
C ALA A 14 8.53 6.18 2.67
N THR A 15 8.62 6.75 3.88
CA THR A 15 9.23 8.07 4.09
C THR A 15 10.73 8.06 3.74
N GLU A 16 11.45 7.00 4.12
CA GLU A 16 12.86 6.81 3.75
C GLU A 16 13.04 6.69 2.22
N CYS A 17 12.18 5.93 1.53
CA CYS A 17 12.21 5.84 0.06
C CYS A 17 11.95 7.21 -0.60
N HIS A 18 10.99 7.98 -0.09
CA HIS A 18 10.73 9.32 -0.61
C HIS A 18 11.91 10.26 -0.39
N ALA A 19 12.54 10.23 0.79
CA ALA A 19 13.72 11.03 1.07
C ALA A 19 14.88 10.67 0.14
N LEU A 20 15.17 9.38 -0.05
CA LEU A 20 16.18 8.90 -0.99
C LEU A 20 15.88 9.34 -2.43
N ALA A 21 14.61 9.22 -2.88
CA ALA A 21 14.20 9.68 -4.20
C ALA A 21 14.41 11.20 -4.41
N CYS A 22 14.36 12.00 -3.35
CA CYS A 22 14.64 13.43 -3.40
C CYS A 22 16.15 13.76 -3.46
N GLU A 23 17.01 12.85 -3.01
CA GLU A 23 18.47 13.01 -3.02
C GLU A 23 19.11 12.52 -4.33
N LEU A 24 18.43 11.63 -5.05
CA LEU A 24 18.88 11.10 -6.33
C LEU A 24 18.77 12.12 -7.47
N ASP A 25 19.71 12.06 -8.40
CA ASP A 25 19.66 12.82 -9.65
C ASP A 25 18.46 12.41 -10.51
N ILE A 26 18.03 13.29 -11.42
CA ILE A 26 16.94 12.99 -12.37
C ILE A 26 17.38 11.82 -13.27
N GLY A 27 16.65 10.71 -13.19
CA GLY A 27 16.89 9.52 -13.98
C GLY A 27 15.99 8.35 -13.56
N ASP A 28 16.29 7.18 -14.10
CA ASP A 28 15.50 5.97 -13.89
C ASP A 28 15.52 5.52 -12.41
N GLU A 29 16.67 5.64 -11.74
CA GLU A 29 16.82 5.27 -10.32
C GLU A 29 15.94 6.12 -9.39
N ARG A 30 15.86 7.43 -9.65
CA ARG A 30 14.93 8.32 -8.93
C ARG A 30 13.48 7.95 -9.19
N THR A 31 13.14 7.59 -10.43
CA THR A 31 11.78 7.17 -10.82
C THR A 31 11.39 5.89 -10.08
N GLU A 32 12.24 4.87 -10.12
CA GLU A 32 12.03 3.61 -9.41
C GLU A 32 11.81 3.85 -7.90
N MET A 33 12.54 4.80 -7.31
CA MET A 33 12.40 5.08 -5.88
C MET A 33 11.10 5.79 -5.51
N PHE A 34 10.57 6.64 -6.38
CA PHE A 34 9.21 7.14 -6.23
C PHE A 34 8.14 6.07 -6.45
N GLU A 35 8.37 5.10 -7.33
CA GLU A 35 7.46 3.97 -7.52
C GLU A 35 7.39 3.09 -6.27
N ILE A 36 8.54 2.74 -5.68
CA ILE A 36 8.62 1.98 -4.43
C ILE A 36 7.93 2.76 -3.29
N TYR A 37 8.23 4.06 -3.14
CA TYR A 37 7.51 4.93 -2.21
C TYR A 37 6.00 4.84 -2.41
N GLY A 38 5.53 4.97 -3.65
CA GLY A 38 4.10 4.94 -3.98
C GLY A 38 3.43 3.63 -3.57
N VAL A 39 4.09 2.49 -3.80
CA VAL A 39 3.58 1.17 -3.36
C VAL A 39 3.50 1.10 -1.84
N LEU A 40 4.58 1.43 -1.13
CA LEU A 40 4.64 1.33 0.33
C LEU A 40 3.65 2.30 1.01
N HIS A 41 3.56 3.53 0.51
CA HIS A 41 2.63 4.54 1.01
C HIS A 41 1.17 4.07 0.89
N ASN A 42 0.82 3.45 -0.24
CA ASN A 42 -0.54 2.96 -0.46
C ASN A 42 -0.82 1.63 0.26
N LEU A 43 0.18 0.80 0.53
CA LEU A 43 0.01 -0.47 1.25
C LEU A 43 -0.59 -0.29 2.64
N GLY A 44 -0.37 0.86 3.28
CA GLY A 44 -0.99 1.21 4.56
C GLY A 44 -2.48 1.54 4.49
N ARG A 45 -3.03 1.80 3.29
CA ARG A 45 -4.44 2.15 3.10
C ARG A 45 -5.30 0.89 3.12
N ARG A 46 -6.37 0.90 3.92
CA ARG A 46 -7.36 -0.20 3.98
C ARG A 46 -7.86 -0.49 2.56
N GLY A 47 -7.87 -1.77 2.18
CA GLY A 47 -8.36 -2.24 0.89
C GLY A 47 -7.35 -2.20 -0.27
N TYR A 48 -6.25 -1.44 -0.17
CA TYR A 48 -5.29 -1.33 -1.30
C TYR A 48 -4.65 -2.68 -1.67
N ALA A 49 -4.22 -3.45 -0.68
CA ALA A 49 -3.67 -4.79 -0.91
C ALA A 49 -4.66 -5.73 -1.61
N SER A 50 -5.96 -5.62 -1.29
CA SER A 50 -7.01 -6.40 -1.96
C SER A 50 -7.16 -5.99 -3.43
N GLN A 51 -7.24 -4.68 -3.70
CA GLN A 51 -7.32 -4.16 -5.08
C GLN A 51 -6.12 -4.57 -5.92
N VAL A 52 -4.91 -4.53 -5.34
CA VAL A 52 -3.69 -4.99 -5.99
C VAL A 52 -3.77 -6.49 -6.28
N GLY A 53 -4.23 -7.30 -5.31
CA GLY A 53 -4.45 -8.74 -5.50
C GLY A 53 -5.42 -9.06 -6.63
N GLN A 54 -6.58 -8.38 -6.68
CA GLN A 54 -7.59 -8.55 -7.74
C GLN A 54 -7.04 -8.17 -9.13
N ARG A 55 -6.25 -7.08 -9.23
CA ARG A 55 -5.64 -6.67 -10.49
C ARG A 55 -4.52 -7.58 -10.96
N MET A 56 -3.73 -8.12 -10.04
CA MET A 56 -2.60 -9.00 -10.38
C MET A 56 -3.02 -10.46 -10.58
N ASN A 57 -4.21 -10.85 -10.12
CA ASN A 57 -4.75 -12.18 -10.31
C ASN A 57 -6.16 -12.12 -10.91
N PRO A 58 -6.31 -12.33 -12.23
CA PRO A 58 -7.60 -12.31 -12.91
C PRO A 58 -8.65 -13.28 -12.35
N LEU A 59 -8.21 -14.36 -11.65
CA LEU A 59 -9.11 -15.33 -11.03
C LEU A 59 -9.77 -14.80 -9.74
N LEU A 60 -9.16 -13.80 -9.09
CA LEU A 60 -9.71 -13.16 -7.89
C LEU A 60 -10.74 -12.07 -8.24
N SER A 61 -10.76 -11.59 -9.49
CA SER A 61 -11.72 -10.57 -9.93
C SER A 61 -13.14 -11.12 -10.10
N SER A 62 -13.33 -12.44 -10.16
CA SER A 62 -14.65 -13.08 -10.22
C SER A 62 -15.17 -13.50 -8.84
N CYS A 63 -14.38 -13.29 -7.78
CA CYS A 63 -14.75 -13.51 -6.39
C CYS A 63 -15.07 -12.16 -5.74
N ASP A 64 -16.01 -11.41 -6.32
CA ASP A 64 -16.71 -10.36 -5.57
C ASP A 64 -17.64 -11.10 -4.61
N ASP A 65 -17.10 -11.52 -3.46
CA ASP A 65 -17.92 -11.96 -2.35
C ASP A 65 -18.51 -10.71 -1.69
N ASP A 66 -19.84 -10.61 -1.82
CA ASP A 66 -20.74 -9.73 -1.09
C ASP A 66 -20.48 -9.79 0.43
N ASP A 67 -19.62 -8.93 0.96
CA ASP A 67 -19.55 -8.61 2.40
C ASP A 67 -19.54 -7.09 2.60
N ASP A 68 -20.50 -6.43 1.94
CA ASP A 68 -21.04 -5.12 2.31
C ASP A 68 -22.05 -5.29 3.47
N ASP A 69 -21.64 -5.93 4.57
CA ASP A 69 -22.40 -5.86 5.84
C ASP A 69 -21.82 -4.72 6.69
N TRP A 70 -22.47 -3.57 6.49
CA TRP A 70 -22.31 -2.33 7.23
C TRP A 70 -22.83 -2.46 8.67
N ASP A 71 -22.10 -1.79 9.57
CA ASP A 71 -22.52 -1.21 10.86
C ASP A 71 -22.87 -2.12 12.05
N GLU A 72 -22.04 -2.04 13.10
CA GLU A 72 -22.55 -1.88 14.47
C GLU A 72 -21.68 -0.85 15.21
N ASP A 73 -22.34 0.24 15.64
CA ASP A 73 -21.88 1.34 16.49
C ASP A 73 -21.12 0.85 17.74
N ASP A 74 -20.11 1.61 18.20
CA ASP A 74 -19.57 1.48 19.56
C ASP A 74 -19.66 2.86 20.26
N ASP A 75 -20.42 2.89 21.35
CA ASP A 75 -20.78 4.01 22.24
C ASP A 75 -19.58 4.83 22.79
#